data_AF-A0A1H7FZC3-F1
#
_entry.id   AF-A0A1H7FZC3-F1
#
_cell.length_a   1.000
_cell.length_b   1.000
_cell.length_c   1.000
_cell.angle_alpha   90.00
_cell.angle_beta   90.00
_cell.angle_gamma   90.00
#
_symmetry.space_group_name_H-M   'P 1'
#
loop_
_entity.id
_entity.type
_entity.pdbx_description
1 polymer ?
#
loop_
_entity_poly.entity_id
_entity_poly.type
_entity_poly.pdbx_seq_one_letter_code
_entity_poly.pdbx_strand_id
1 'polypeptide(L)'
;MTRSTTQAVKQRIAELVEGCSDGALAVGDLLEGDATLSERGLTSLARMRLLDAVEAEFGVEITLDESGWALTDDLDALAAHLTAR
;
A
#
# COMPACT_ATOMS: atom_id res chain seq x y z
N MET A 1 -10.26 9.76 16.94
CA MET A 1 -10.49 8.31 16.73
C MET A 1 -9.99 7.80 15.38
N THR A 2 -9.71 8.65 14.39
CA THR A 2 -9.28 8.23 13.04
C THR A 2 -7.86 7.66 12.94
N ARG A 3 -6.92 8.09 13.82
CA ARG A 3 -5.52 7.65 13.79
C ARG A 3 -5.32 6.15 14.03
N SER A 4 -6.22 5.52 14.79
CA SER A 4 -6.18 4.07 15.06
C SER A 4 -6.65 3.24 13.86
N THR A 5 -7.62 3.76 13.10
CA THR A 5 -8.12 3.11 11.88
C THR A 5 -7.10 3.18 10.75
N THR A 6 -6.46 4.34 10.55
CA THR A 6 -5.42 4.50 9.53
C THR A 6 -4.23 3.58 9.78
N GLN A 7 -3.82 3.39 11.04
CA GLN A 7 -2.75 2.44 11.35
C GLN A 7 -3.14 0.97 11.11
N ALA A 8 -4.39 0.59 11.39
CA ALA A 8 -4.87 -0.76 11.08
C ALA A 8 -4.90 -1.02 9.56
N VAL A 9 -5.34 -0.03 8.78
CA VAL A 9 -5.31 -0.09 7.30
C VAL A 9 -3.88 -0.11 6.79
N LYS A 10 -2.97 0.70 7.35
CA LYS A 10 -1.55 0.70 6.99
C LYS A 10 -0.91 -0.66 7.20
N GLN A 11 -1.14 -1.28 8.36
CA GLN A 11 -0.68 -2.64 8.65
C GLN A 11 -1.23 -3.63 7.62
N ARG A 12 -2.53 -3.51 7.30
CA ARG A 12 -3.16 -4.42 6.36
C ARG A 12 -2.60 -4.30 4.94
N ILE A 13 -2.37 -3.08 4.46
CA ILE A 13 -1.71 -2.86 3.17
C ILE A 13 -0.30 -3.43 3.20
N ALA A 14 0.47 -3.26 4.29
CA ALA A 14 1.81 -3.82 4.39
C ALA A 14 1.80 -5.36 4.27
N GLU A 15 0.82 -6.05 4.87
CA GLU A 15 0.62 -7.49 4.69
C GLU A 15 0.33 -7.86 3.23
N LEU A 16 -0.46 -7.06 2.52
CA LEU A 16 -0.71 -7.25 1.08
C LEU A 16 0.57 -7.03 0.25
N VAL A 17 1.38 -6.03 0.59
CA VAL A 17 2.66 -5.74 -0.08
C VAL A 17 3.63 -6.91 0.09
N GLU A 18 3.73 -7.47 1.29
CA GLU A 18 4.57 -8.65 1.54
C GLU A 18 4.14 -9.83 0.67
N GLY A 19 2.82 -10.11 0.62
CA GLY A 19 2.27 -11.16 -0.24
C GLY A 19 2.50 -10.91 -1.74
N CYS A 20 2.34 -9.67 -2.19
CA CYS A 20 2.49 -9.29 -3.61
C CYS A 20 3.95 -9.23 -4.07
N SER A 21 4.87 -9.01 -3.14
CA SER A 21 6.31 -8.97 -3.38
C SER A 21 7.00 -10.32 -3.20
N ASP A 22 6.23 -11.41 -3.04
CA ASP A 22 6.75 -12.75 -2.77
C ASP A 22 7.67 -12.79 -1.52
N GLY A 23 7.36 -11.94 -0.52
CA GLY A 23 8.13 -11.81 0.72
C GLY A 23 9.39 -10.95 0.61
N ALA A 24 9.63 -10.27 -0.52
CA ALA A 24 10.78 -9.38 -0.67
C ALA A 24 10.70 -8.14 0.23
N LEU A 25 9.48 -7.72 0.60
CA LEU A 25 9.21 -6.58 1.47
C LEU A 25 8.46 -7.04 2.72
N ALA A 26 9.18 -7.18 3.83
CA ALA A 26 8.58 -7.61 5.09
C ALA A 26 7.70 -6.50 5.71
N VAL A 27 6.60 -6.90 6.35
CA VAL A 27 5.64 -5.97 7.00
C VAL A 27 6.33 -5.05 8.00
N GLY A 28 7.23 -5.58 8.82
CA GLY A 28 7.95 -4.79 9.83
C GLY A 28 8.77 -3.67 9.21
N ASP A 29 9.53 -3.98 8.16
CA ASP A 29 10.33 -3.01 7.41
C ASP A 29 9.46 -1.94 6.77
N LEU A 30 8.32 -2.30 6.21
CA LEU A 30 7.38 -1.37 5.58
C LEU A 30 6.74 -0.40 6.57
N LEU A 31 6.56 -0.81 7.82
CA LEU A 31 6.00 0.03 8.88
C LEU A 31 7.06 0.92 9.53
N GLU A 32 8.32 0.49 9.53
CA GLU A 32 9.48 1.23 10.05
C GLU A 32 10.21 1.98 8.92
N GLY A 33 9.60 3.06 8.42
CA GLY A 33 10.29 4.07 7.61
C GLY A 33 9.39 4.85 6.67
N ASP A 34 9.90 5.99 6.20
CA ASP A 34 9.22 6.93 5.28
C ASP A 34 9.65 6.72 3.81
N ALA A 35 10.41 5.66 3.52
CA ALA A 35 10.83 5.35 2.15
C ALA A 35 9.65 4.78 1.35
N THR A 36 9.56 5.16 0.07
CA THR A 36 8.50 4.68 -0.80
C THR A 36 8.67 3.19 -1.12
N LEU A 37 7.58 2.56 -1.57
CA LEU A 37 7.60 1.16 -1.96
C LEU A 37 8.58 0.92 -3.12
N SER A 38 8.66 1.84 -4.10
CA SER A 38 9.65 1.73 -5.18
C SER A 38 11.09 1.84 -4.67
N GLU A 39 11.38 2.71 -3.71
CA GLU A 39 12.71 2.82 -3.09
C GLU A 39 13.10 1.54 -2.34
N ARG A 40 12.11 0.85 -1.77
CA ARG A 40 12.31 -0.45 -1.11
C ARG A 40 12.49 -1.60 -2.11
N GLY A 41 12.25 -1.38 -3.41
CA GLY A 41 12.39 -2.38 -4.47
C GLY A 41 11.08 -3.00 -4.93
N LEU A 42 9.93 -2.39 -4.63
CA LEU A 42 8.65 -2.83 -5.18
C LEU A 42 8.67 -2.72 -6.71
N THR A 43 8.57 -3.88 -7.36
CA THR A 43 8.54 -3.93 -8.83
C THR A 43 7.18 -3.43 -9.35
N SER A 44 7.14 -2.98 -10.62
CA SER A 44 5.87 -2.62 -11.27
C SER A 44 4.86 -3.77 -11.27
N LEU A 45 5.31 -5.03 -11.34
CA LEU A 45 4.43 -6.20 -11.27
C LEU A 45 3.84 -6.39 -9.88
N ALA A 46 4.67 -6.31 -8.83
CA ALA A 46 4.21 -6.40 -7.44
C ALA A 46 3.23 -5.26 -7.11
N ARG A 47 3.44 -4.07 -7.67
CA ARG A 47 2.51 -2.94 -7.54
C ARG A 47 1.16 -3.19 -8.21
N MET A 48 1.13 -3.73 -9.43
CA MET A 48 -0.14 -4.06 -10.09
C MET A 48 -0.90 -5.12 -9.29
N ARG A 49 -0.20 -6.15 -8.78
CA ARG A 49 -0.81 -7.17 -7.89
C ARG A 49 -1.35 -6.56 -6.59
N LEU A 50 -0.60 -5.62 -6.00
CA LEU A 50 -1.02 -4.90 -4.81
C LEU A 50 -2.28 -4.09 -5.08
N LEU A 51 -2.35 -3.41 -6.23
CA LEU A 51 -3.52 -2.67 -6.66
C LEU A 51 -4.74 -3.58 -6.72
N ASP A 52 -4.66 -4.67 -7.48
CA ASP A 52 -5.75 -5.64 -7.63
C ASP A 52 -6.20 -6.17 -6.25
N ALA A 53 -5.25 -6.45 -5.35
CA ALA A 53 -5.54 -6.93 -4.00
C ALA A 53 -6.22 -5.87 -3.12
N VAL A 54 -5.77 -4.62 -3.19
CA VAL A 54 -6.37 -3.49 -2.46
C VAL A 54 -7.77 -3.18 -2.98
N GLU A 55 -7.97 -3.16 -4.30
CA GLU A 55 -9.27 -2.96 -4.91
C GLU A 55 -10.26 -4.07 -4.51
N ALA A 56 -9.82 -5.32 -4.54
CA ALA A 56 -10.63 -6.47 -4.13
C ALA A 56 -10.94 -6.48 -2.63
N GLU A 57 -9.98 -6.09 -1.77
CA GLU A 57 -10.14 -6.15 -0.32
C GLU A 57 -10.95 -4.97 0.23
N PHE A 58 -10.71 -3.76 -0.29
CA PHE A 58 -11.34 -2.53 0.22
C PHE A 58 -12.52 -2.06 -0.63
N GLY A 59 -12.81 -2.72 -1.76
CA GLY A 59 -13.91 -2.33 -2.66
C GLY A 59 -13.69 -0.93 -3.26
N VAL A 60 -12.44 -0.61 -3.58
CA VAL A 60 -12.04 0.67 -4.18
C VAL A 60 -11.62 0.46 -5.64
N GLU A 61 -11.57 1.54 -6.40
CA GLU A 61 -11.00 1.58 -7.75
C GLU A 61 -9.92 2.65 -7.74
N ILE A 62 -8.70 2.27 -8.10
CA ILE A 62 -7.52 3.15 -8.11
C ILE A 62 -6.96 3.17 -9.52
N THR A 63 -7.17 4.28 -10.22
CA THR A 63 -6.61 4.47 -11.56
C THR A 63 -5.09 4.64 -11.50
N LEU A 64 -4.34 3.85 -12.27
CA LEU A 64 -2.89 4.02 -12.44
C LEU A 64 -2.53 5.19 -13.38
N ASP A 65 -3.00 6.39 -13.06
CA ASP A 65 -2.47 7.65 -13.62
C ASP A 65 -1.29 8.18 -12.78
N GLU A 66 -0.76 9.36 -13.09
CA GLU A 66 0.35 9.97 -12.34
C GLU A 66 0.07 10.09 -10.84
N SER A 67 -1.17 10.40 -10.46
CA SER A 67 -1.59 10.52 -9.06
C SER A 67 -1.75 9.16 -8.39
N GLY A 68 -2.32 8.19 -9.10
CA GLY A 68 -2.45 6.82 -8.60
C GLY A 68 -1.10 6.11 -8.46
N TRP A 69 -0.13 6.43 -9.32
CA TRP A 69 1.24 5.97 -9.19
C TRP A 69 1.90 6.49 -7.93
N ALA A 70 1.82 7.79 -7.65
CA ALA A 70 2.34 8.37 -6.41
C ALA A 70 1.61 7.83 -5.17
N LEU A 71 0.28 7.63 -5.26
CA LEU A 71 -0.53 7.08 -4.18
C LEU A 71 -0.14 5.64 -3.83
N THR A 72 0.09 4.80 -4.83
CA THR A 72 0.46 3.39 -4.64
C THR A 72 1.94 3.20 -4.33
N ASP A 73 2.75 4.27 -4.38
CA ASP A 73 4.15 4.26 -3.97
C ASP A 73 4.32 4.56 -2.47
N ASP A 74 3.32 5.18 -1.83
CA ASP A 74 3.38 5.62 -0.45
C ASP A 74 2.31 4.91 0.40
N LEU A 75 2.78 4.13 1.37
CA LEU A 75 1.93 3.32 2.24
C LEU A 75 1.03 4.17 3.15
N ASP A 76 1.53 5.31 3.64
CA ASP A 76 0.76 6.24 4.48
C ASP A 76 -0.28 6.98 3.65
N ALA A 77 0.07 7.42 2.44
CA ALA A 77 -0.85 8.07 1.52
C ALA A 77 -1.99 7.12 1.12
N LEU A 78 -1.67 5.87 0.81
CA LEU A 78 -2.67 4.85 0.48
C LEU A 78 -3.58 4.55 1.68
N ALA A 79 -3.02 4.38 2.88
CA ALA A 79 -3.82 4.16 4.09
C ALA A 79 -4.72 5.36 4.42
N ALA A 80 -4.21 6.59 4.26
CA ALA A 80 -4.98 7.81 4.44
C ALA A 80 -6.12 7.91 3.42
N HIS A 81 -5.86 7.59 2.16
CA HIS A 81 -6.87 7.59 1.10
C HIS A 81 -8.01 6.60 1.38
N LEU A 82 -7.67 5.38 1.80
CA LEU A 82 -8.67 4.36 2.14
C LEU A 82 -9.49 4.71 3.40
N THR A 83 -8.89 5.43 4.36
CA THR A 83 -9.58 5.82 5.60
C THR A 83 -10.35 7.14 5.53
N ALA A 84 -10.08 7.98 4.53
CA ALA A 84 -10.78 9.24 4.31
C ALA A 84 -12.14 9.07 3.60
N ARG A 85 -12.54 7.83 3.30
CA ARG A 85 -13.80 7.49 2.63
C ARG A 85 -14.97 7.37 3.59
#